data_AF-A0A961XRH6-F1
#
_entry.id   AF-A0A961XRH6-F1
#
_cell.length_a   1.000
_cell.length_b   1.000
_cell.length_c   1.000
_cell.angle_alpha   90.00
_cell.angle_beta   90.00
_cell.angle_gamma   90.00
#
_symmetry.space_group_name_H-M   'P 1'
#
loop_
_entity.id
_entity.type
_entity.pdbx_description
1 polymer ?
#
loop_
_entity_poly.entity_id
_entity_poly.type
_entity_poly.pdbx_seq_one_letter_code
_entity_poly.pdbx_strand_id
1 'polypeptide(L)'
;MMQELREDELTGIAARLAHDARKHAERMAQSRHTEQAITTVILALTGFQTSLAELQSNEKIRSQTVERLQSAIKRERGKARSGSRSYDFNRHVALYQALRTITGQTGG
;
A
#
# COMPACT_ATOMS: atom_id res chain seq x y z
N MET A 1 -28.23 41.05 3.39
CA MET A 1 -27.27 41.68 4.32
C MET A 1 -26.20 40.62 4.61
N MET A 2 -25.03 40.72 3.98
CA MET A 2 -23.92 39.77 4.21
C MET A 2 -23.21 40.22 5.48
N GLN A 3 -23.17 39.37 6.51
CA GLN A 3 -22.33 39.62 7.68
C GLN A 3 -20.87 39.43 7.26
N GLU A 4 -20.09 40.50 7.28
CA GLU A 4 -18.63 40.42 7.18
C GLU A 4 -18.11 39.73 8.44
N LEU A 5 -17.38 38.64 8.24
CA LEU A 5 -16.70 37.90 9.31
C LEU A 5 -15.59 38.78 9.89
N ARG A 6 -15.45 38.76 11.22
CA ARG A 6 -14.37 39.50 11.90
C ARG A 6 -13.00 38.88 11.55
N GLU A 7 -11.95 39.69 11.51
CA GLU A 7 -10.58 39.23 11.18
C GLU A 7 -10.10 38.07 12.06
N ASP A 8 -10.49 38.04 13.33
CA ASP A 8 -10.19 36.93 14.25
C ASP A 8 -10.88 35.62 13.83
N GLU A 9 -12.11 35.70 13.30
CA GLU A 9 -12.87 34.55 12.81
C GLU A 9 -12.26 34.02 11.51
N LEU A 10 -11.84 34.92 10.61
CA LEU A 10 -11.11 34.58 9.39
C LEU A 10 -9.76 33.92 9.68
N THR A 11 -9.03 34.43 10.69
CA THR A 11 -7.74 33.87 11.12
C THR A 11 -7.92 32.48 11.73
N GLY A 12 -8.95 32.28 12.55
CA GLY A 12 -9.30 30.97 13.11
C GLY A 12 -9.77 29.94 12.06
N ILE A 13 -10.45 30.38 11.00
CA ILE A 13 -10.81 29.53 9.85
C ILE A 13 -9.57 29.15 9.04
N ALA A 14 -8.70 30.11 8.72
CA ALA A 14 -7.47 29.87 7.98
C ALA A 14 -6.52 28.89 8.70
N ALA A 15 -6.39 29.01 10.03
CA ALA A 15 -5.57 28.11 10.84
C ALA A 15 -6.09 26.65 10.79
N ARG A 16 -7.41 26.44 10.82
CA ARG A 16 -8.04 25.12 10.71
C ARG A 16 -7.83 24.51 9.32
N LEU A 17 -8.07 25.27 8.26
CA LEU A 17 -7.82 24.82 6.89
C LEU A 17 -6.35 24.44 6.66
N ALA A 18 -5.41 25.21 7.21
CA ALA A 18 -3.98 24.89 7.13
C ALA A 18 -3.60 23.64 7.94
N HIS A 19 -4.28 23.37 9.05
CA HIS A 19 -4.10 22.12 9.81
C HIS A 19 -4.63 20.91 9.01
N ASP A 20 -5.83 21.01 8.46
CA ASP A 20 -6.45 19.94 7.67
C ASP A 20 -5.66 19.64 6.40
N ALA A 21 -5.16 20.67 5.70
CA ALA A 21 -4.30 20.52 4.53
C ALA A 21 -2.99 19.78 4.86
N ARG A 22 -2.36 20.10 6.01
CA ARG A 22 -1.15 19.39 6.48
C ARG A 22 -1.43 17.92 6.77
N LYS A 23 -2.49 17.63 7.52
CA LYS A 23 -2.91 16.26 7.82
C LYS A 23 -3.24 15.47 6.56
N HIS A 24 -3.85 16.11 5.57
CA HIS A 24 -4.11 15.50 4.28
C HIS A 24 -2.81 15.19 3.52
N ALA A 25 -1.86 16.13 3.49
CA ALA A 25 -0.56 15.92 2.87
C ALA A 25 0.24 14.77 3.51
N GLU A 26 0.23 14.67 4.84
CA GLU A 26 0.85 13.56 5.58
C GLU A 26 0.24 12.21 5.19
N ARG A 27 -1.10 12.12 5.12
CA ARG A 27 -1.78 10.91 4.66
C ARG A 27 -1.40 10.55 3.23
N MET A 28 -1.32 11.53 2.33
CA MET A 28 -0.88 11.27 0.95
C MET A 28 0.57 10.79 0.88
N ALA A 29 1.47 11.35 1.70
CA ALA A 29 2.86 10.91 1.75
C ALA A 29 2.97 9.46 2.27
N GLN A 30 2.22 9.13 3.34
CA GLN A 30 2.14 7.78 3.89
C GLN A 30 1.64 6.77 2.84
N SER A 31 0.60 7.12 2.09
CA SER A 31 0.08 6.28 1.00
C SER A 31 1.13 6.03 -0.06
N ARG A 32 1.83 7.07 -0.54
CA ARG A 32 2.90 6.93 -1.56
C ARG A 32 4.04 6.02 -1.10
N HIS A 33 4.46 6.14 0.16
CA HIS A 33 5.49 5.25 0.73
C HIS A 33 5.01 3.79 0.77
N THR A 34 3.75 3.58 1.15
CA THR A 34 3.14 2.25 1.19
C THR A 34 3.07 1.65 -0.21
N GLU A 35 2.67 2.46 -1.20
CA GLU A 35 2.58 2.04 -2.59
C GLU A 35 3.95 1.63 -3.15
N GLN A 36 4.98 2.43 -2.91
CA GLN A 36 6.36 2.12 -3.31
C GLN A 36 6.90 0.87 -2.60
N ALA A 37 6.59 0.68 -1.33
CA ALA A 37 6.99 -0.52 -0.61
C ALA A 37 6.39 -1.78 -1.24
N ILE A 38 5.11 -1.75 -1.61
CA ILE A 38 4.42 -2.89 -2.22
C ILE A 38 4.99 -3.22 -3.60
N THR A 39 5.17 -2.22 -4.46
CA THR A 39 5.73 -2.44 -5.81
C THR A 39 7.17 -2.96 -5.74
N THR A 40 7.96 -2.48 -4.78
CA THR A 40 9.31 -2.99 -4.50
C THR A 40 9.27 -4.46 -4.06
N VAL A 41 8.35 -4.84 -3.18
CA VAL A 41 8.16 -6.23 -2.73
C VAL A 41 7.75 -7.13 -3.89
N ILE A 42 6.81 -6.70 -4.74
CA ILE A 42 6.38 -7.46 -5.91
C ILE A 42 7.56 -7.67 -6.85
N LEU A 43 8.32 -6.62 -7.16
CA LEU A 43 9.51 -6.73 -8.00
C LEU A 43 10.55 -7.66 -7.39
N ALA A 44 10.94 -7.44 -6.14
CA ALA A 44 12.02 -8.16 -5.48
C ALA A 44 11.70 -9.65 -5.28
N LEU A 45 10.42 -10.01 -5.06
CA LEU A 45 10.04 -11.37 -4.71
C LEU A 45 9.44 -12.17 -5.87
N THR A 46 8.95 -11.50 -6.92
CA THR A 46 8.34 -12.17 -8.08
C THR A 46 9.05 -11.90 -9.41
N GLY A 47 10.00 -10.95 -9.43
CA GLY A 47 10.70 -10.50 -10.63
C GLY A 47 9.80 -9.73 -11.61
N PHE A 48 8.62 -9.30 -11.18
CA PHE A 48 7.63 -8.64 -12.03
C PHE A 48 7.57 -7.15 -11.70
N GLN A 49 7.89 -6.31 -12.68
CA GLN A 49 7.84 -4.86 -12.51
C GLN A 49 6.44 -4.36 -12.86
N THR A 50 5.76 -3.77 -11.89
CA THR A 50 4.43 -3.17 -12.08
C THR A 50 4.19 -2.07 -11.05
N SER A 51 3.28 -1.15 -11.35
CA SER A 51 2.82 -0.12 -10.43
C SER A 51 1.45 -0.45 -9.84
N LEU A 52 1.08 0.14 -8.70
CA LEU A 52 -0.27 -0.05 -8.17
C LEU A 52 -1.35 0.53 -9.08
N ALA A 53 -1.08 1.64 -9.77
CA ALA A 53 -2.01 2.21 -10.75
C ALA A 53 -2.27 1.23 -11.91
N GLU A 54 -1.24 0.53 -12.38
CA GLU A 54 -1.34 -0.50 -13.41
C GLU A 54 -2.11 -1.74 -12.92
N LEU A 55 -1.85 -2.17 -11.67
CA LEU A 55 -2.61 -3.25 -11.04
C LEU A 55 -4.09 -2.91 -10.85
N GLN A 56 -4.43 -1.64 -10.63
CA GLN A 56 -5.81 -1.18 -10.50
C GLN A 56 -6.53 -1.04 -11.84
N SER A 57 -5.81 -0.66 -12.90
CA SER A 57 -6.40 -0.37 -14.21
C SER A 57 -6.37 -1.56 -15.18
N ASN A 58 -5.56 -2.59 -14.92
CA ASN A 58 -5.38 -3.72 -15.82
C ASN A 58 -5.61 -5.06 -15.13
N GLU A 59 -6.79 -5.64 -15.35
CA GLU A 59 -7.21 -6.91 -14.75
C GLU A 59 -6.25 -8.07 -15.05
N LYS A 60 -5.69 -8.10 -16.26
CA LYS A 60 -4.78 -9.16 -16.69
C LYS A 60 -3.48 -9.10 -15.89
N ILE A 61 -2.91 -7.90 -15.74
CA ILE A 61 -1.69 -7.68 -14.97
C ILE A 61 -1.95 -7.97 -13.48
N ARG A 62 -3.10 -7.55 -12.96
CA ARG A 62 -3.53 -7.85 -11.59
C ARG A 62 -3.60 -9.36 -11.33
N SER A 63 -4.30 -10.10 -12.19
CA SER A 63 -4.45 -11.55 -12.08
C SER A 63 -3.11 -12.28 -12.12
N GLN A 64 -2.25 -11.93 -13.08
CA GLN A 64 -0.90 -12.51 -13.18
C GLN A 64 -0.04 -12.21 -11.95
N THR A 65 -0.14 -11.01 -11.38
CA THR A 65 0.59 -10.62 -10.17
C THR A 65 0.09 -11.40 -8.96
N VAL A 66 -1.22 -11.58 -8.82
CA VAL A 66 -1.84 -12.40 -7.77
C VAL A 66 -1.36 -13.85 -7.84
N GLU A 67 -1.36 -14.47 -9.02
CA GLU A 67 -0.87 -15.84 -9.22
C GLU A 67 0.60 -16.00 -8.84
N ARG A 68 1.43 -15.02 -9.22
CA ARG A 68 2.86 -14.98 -8.87
C ARG A 68 3.07 -14.88 -7.36
N LEU A 69 2.33 -13.99 -6.69
CA LEU A 69 2.39 -13.84 -5.23
C LEU A 69 1.94 -15.12 -4.52
N GLN A 70 0.83 -15.72 -4.93
CA GLN A 70 0.35 -16.99 -4.38
C GLN A 70 1.38 -18.11 -4.56
N SER A 71 2.03 -18.19 -5.72
CA SER A 71 3.09 -19.16 -5.99
C SER A 71 4.32 -18.93 -5.12
N ALA A 72 4.73 -17.67 -4.92
CA ALA A 72 5.83 -17.32 -4.02
C ALA A 72 5.50 -17.68 -2.56
N ILE A 73 4.29 -17.40 -2.08
CA ILE A 73 3.82 -17.79 -0.74
C ILE A 73 3.86 -19.30 -0.57
N LYS A 74 3.37 -20.07 -1.55
CA LYS A 74 3.42 -21.55 -1.51
C LYS A 74 4.86 -22.05 -1.39
N ARG A 75 5.80 -21.49 -2.16
CA ARG A 75 7.23 -21.82 -2.07
C ARG A 75 7.80 -21.52 -0.69
N GLU A 76 7.52 -20.35 -0.14
CA GLU A 76 8.02 -19.95 1.18
C GLU A 76 7.43 -20.82 2.31
N ARG A 77 6.14 -21.16 2.24
CA ARG A 77 5.50 -22.14 3.14
C ARG A 77 6.12 -23.53 3.02
N GLY A 78 6.50 -23.95 1.82
CA GLY A 78 7.20 -25.21 1.59
C GLY A 78 8.53 -25.27 2.35
N LYS A 79 9.32 -24.19 2.29
CA LYS A 79 10.57 -24.06 3.04
C LYS A 79 10.36 -24.10 4.56
N ALA A 80 9.33 -23.42 5.04
CA ALA A 80 8.98 -23.42 6.47
C ALA A 80 8.66 -24.85 6.95
N ARG A 81 7.87 -25.59 6.18
CA ARG A 81 7.47 -26.97 6.52
C ARG A 81 8.63 -27.95 6.48
N SER A 82 9.61 -27.76 5.59
CA SER A 82 10.78 -28.64 5.50
C SER A 82 11.91 -28.26 6.45
N GLY A 83 11.76 -27.19 7.25
CA GLY A 83 12.84 -26.68 8.11
C GLY A 83 14.03 -26.13 7.32
N SER A 84 13.79 -25.67 6.09
CA SER A 84 14.86 -25.13 5.24
C SER A 84 15.49 -23.89 5.86
N ARG A 85 16.83 -23.84 5.89
CA ARG A 85 17.59 -22.66 6.34
C ARG A 85 17.36 -21.42 5.46
N SER A 86 16.80 -21.60 4.27
CA SER A 86 16.46 -20.53 3.33
C SER A 86 15.03 -20.01 3.51
N TYR A 87 14.29 -20.49 4.52
CA TYR A 87 13.02 -19.92 4.93
C TYR A 87 13.23 -18.54 5.54
N ASP A 88 12.44 -17.57 5.10
CA ASP A 88 12.41 -16.23 5.64
C ASP A 88 10.97 -15.84 6.01
N PHE A 89 10.73 -15.66 7.31
CA PHE A 89 9.43 -15.24 7.84
C PHE A 89 9.04 -13.83 7.36
N ASN A 90 9.99 -12.89 7.30
CA ASN A 90 9.72 -11.53 6.85
C ASN A 90 9.33 -11.52 5.38
N ARG A 91 10.01 -12.33 4.56
CA ARG A 91 9.64 -12.54 3.16
C ARG A 91 8.21 -13.10 3.04
N HIS A 92 7.84 -14.07 3.87
CA HIS A 92 6.49 -14.65 3.86
C HIS A 92 5.42 -13.61 4.22
N VAL A 93 5.64 -12.82 5.28
CA VAL A 93 4.72 -11.75 5.69
C VAL A 93 4.59 -10.68 4.61
N ALA A 94 5.70 -10.23 4.02
CA ALA A 94 5.70 -9.24 2.95
C ALA A 94 4.88 -9.70 1.72
N LEU A 95 5.04 -10.96 1.32
CA LEU A 95 4.24 -11.55 0.23
C LEU A 95 2.74 -11.54 0.54
N TYR A 96 2.37 -11.89 1.78
CA TYR A 96 0.98 -11.94 2.20
C TYR A 96 0.35 -10.55 2.29
N GLN A 97 1.10 -9.57 2.80
CA GLN A 97 0.66 -8.16 2.84
C GLN A 97 0.47 -7.62 1.43
N ALA A 98 1.42 -7.83 0.52
CA ALA A 98 1.30 -7.41 -0.88
C ALA A 98 0.06 -8.03 -1.54
N LEU A 99 -0.20 -9.33 -1.31
CA LEU A 99 -1.38 -10.00 -1.83
C LEU A 99 -2.68 -9.39 -1.27
N ARG A 100 -2.78 -9.16 0.04
CA ARG A 100 -3.96 -8.54 0.67
C ARG A 100 -4.24 -7.15 0.12
N THR A 101 -3.19 -6.34 -0.10
CA THR A 101 -3.37 -5.00 -0.65
C THR A 101 -3.91 -5.05 -2.08
N ILE A 102 -3.41 -5.95 -2.92
CA ILE A 102 -3.88 -6.06 -4.31
C ILE A 102 -5.32 -6.59 -4.38
N THR A 103 -5.68 -7.55 -3.53
CA THR A 103 -7.02 -8.16 -3.55
C THR A 103 -8.08 -7.34 -2.80
N GLY A 104 -7.70 -6.22 -2.18
CA GLY A 104 -8.60 -5.40 -1.38
C GLY A 104 -9.09 -6.09 -0.09
N GLN A 105 -8.44 -7.18 0.34
CA GLN A 105 -8.73 -7.86 1.59
C GLN A 105 -8.11 -7.11 2.78
N THR A 106 -8.46 -5.85 2.97
CA THR A 106 -8.20 -5.08 4.19
C THR A 106 -9.38 -5.26 5.14
N GLY A 107 -9.27 -6.24 6.04
CA GLY A 107 -10.32 -6.59 7.00
C GLY A 107 -10.03 -7.94 7.65
N GLY A 108 -9.82 -7.92 8.96
CA GLY A 108 -9.35 -9.01 9.79
C GLY A 108 -8.49 -8.42 10.88
#